data_AF-A0A1A9RAL9-F1
#
_entry.id   AF-A0A1A9RAL9-F1
#
_cell.length_a   1.000
_cell.length_b   1.000
_cell.length_c   1.000
_cell.angle_alpha   90.00
_cell.angle_beta   90.00
_cell.angle_gamma   90.00
#
_symmetry.space_group_name_H-M   'P 1'
#
loop_
_entity.id
_entity.type
_entity.pdbx_description
1 polymer ?
#
loop_
_entity_poly.entity_id
_entity_poly.type
_entity_poly.pdbx_seq_one_letter_code
_entity_poly.pdbx_strand_id
1 'polypeptide(L)' 'INGIENFWNQAKRVLRKYNGIDRKSFPLFLKECEFRFNFGTPSQQLKILREWCGI' A
#
# COMPACT_ATOMS: atom_id res chain seq x y z
N ILE A 1 11.35 -16.61 4.33
CA ILE A 1 10.09 -15.82 4.33
C ILE A 1 9.77 -15.47 2.88
N ASN A 2 8.63 -15.94 2.37
CA ASN A 2 8.25 -15.72 0.97
C ASN A 2 7.76 -14.28 0.74
N GLY A 3 7.81 -13.79 -0.50
CA GLY A 3 7.35 -12.43 -0.84
C GLY A 3 5.90 -12.15 -0.43
N ILE A 4 5.01 -13.14 -0.60
CA ILE A 4 3.59 -13.07 -0.20
C ILE A 4 3.43 -12.94 1.32
N GLU A 5 4.23 -13.67 2.09
CA GLU A 5 4.18 -13.62 3.56
C GLU A 5 4.63 -12.25 4.08
N ASN A 6 5.73 -11.72 3.51
CA ASN A 6 6.23 -10.40 3.83
C ASN A 6 5.20 -9.30 3.49
N PHE A 7 4.54 -9.42 2.32
CA PHE A 7 3.47 -8.51 1.92
C PHE A 7 2.35 -8.47 2.97
N TRP A 8 1.79 -9.62 3.35
CA TRP A 8 0.71 -9.66 4.32
C TRP A 8 1.13 -9.16 5.71
N ASN A 9 2.37 -9.41 6.14
CA ASN A 9 2.88 -8.88 7.41
C ASN A 9 2.98 -7.35 7.41
N GLN A 10 3.44 -6.74 6.31
CA GLN A 10 3.49 -5.28 6.18
C GLN A 10 2.10 -4.68 6.05
N ALA A 11 1.23 -5.24 5.20
CA ALA A 11 -0.14 -4.77 5.02
C ALA A 11 -0.91 -4.76 6.36
N LYS A 12 -0.82 -5.86 7.14
CA LYS A 12 -1.40 -5.91 8.49
C LYS A 12 -0.91 -4.77 9.39
N ARG A 13 0.39 -4.45 9.38
CA ARG A 13 0.96 -3.37 10.21
C ARG A 13 0.43 -2.00 9.79
N VAL A 14 0.34 -1.72 8.48
CA VAL A 14 -0.18 -0.46 7.95
C VAL A 14 -1.66 -0.29 8.28
N LEU A 15 -2.45 -1.36 8.14
CA LEU A 15 -3.90 -1.29 8.27
C LEU A 15 -4.41 -1.28 9.72
N ARG A 16 -3.59 -1.69 10.70
CA ARG A 16 -3.94 -1.71 12.15
C ARG A 16 -4.45 -0.37 12.67
N LYS A 17 -3.99 0.76 12.11
CA LYS A 17 -4.37 2.10 12.58
C LYS A 17 -5.82 2.50 12.26
N TYR A 18 -6.49 1.79 11.35
CA TYR A 18 -7.82 2.18 10.89
C TYR A 18 -8.97 1.63 11.76
N ASN A 19 -8.70 0.80 12.78
CA ASN A 19 -9.71 0.27 13.72
C ASN A 19 -10.95 -0.38 13.07
N GLY A 20 -10.80 -0.86 11.84
CA GLY A 20 -11.90 -1.34 11.00
C GLY A 20 -11.96 -0.56 9.70
N ILE A 21 -12.01 -1.28 8.58
CA ILE A 21 -12.13 -0.69 7.24
C ILE A 21 -13.44 -1.19 6.67
N ASP A 22 -14.26 -0.28 6.15
CA ASP A 22 -15.49 -0.68 5.45
C ASP A 22 -15.16 -1.64 4.30
N ARG A 23 -15.98 -2.68 4.13
CA ARG A 23 -15.73 -3.73 3.15
C ARG A 23 -15.67 -3.19 1.71
N LYS A 24 -16.40 -2.12 1.39
CA LYS A 24 -16.39 -1.50 0.05
C LYS A 24 -15.08 -0.76 -0.21
N SER A 25 -14.48 -0.18 0.83
CA SER A 25 -13.23 0.55 0.74
C SER A 25 -12.00 -0.36 0.82
N PHE A 26 -12.10 -1.52 1.46
CA PHE A 26 -10.99 -2.45 1.68
C PHE A 26 -10.14 -2.77 0.43
N PRO A 27 -10.71 -2.97 -0.77
CA PRO A 27 -9.91 -3.18 -1.98
C PRO A 27 -8.96 -2.02 -2.31
N LEU A 28 -9.37 -0.76 -2.06
CA LEU A 28 -8.52 0.41 -2.28
C LEU A 28 -7.32 0.44 -1.32
N PHE A 29 -7.54 0.10 -0.06
CA PHE A 29 -6.48 -0.01 0.95
C PHE A 29 -5.48 -1.13 0.62
N LEU A 30 -5.96 -2.25 0.07
CA LEU A 30 -5.07 -3.31 -0.41
C LEU A 30 -4.24 -2.86 -1.61
N LYS A 31 -4.82 -2.12 -2.55
CA LYS A 31 -4.08 -1.52 -3.67
C LYS A 31 -3.03 -0.51 -3.21
N GLU A 32 -3.34 0.28 -2.19
CA GLU A 32 -2.34 1.15 -1.55
C GLU A 32 -1.20 0.34 -0.91
N CYS A 33 -1.51 -0.75 -0.21
CA CYS A 33 -0.49 -1.63 0.37
C CYS A 33 0.38 -2.29 -0.71
N GLU A 34 -0.22 -2.75 -1.81
CA GLU A 34 0.49 -3.30 -2.98
C GLU A 34 1.46 -2.27 -3.56
N PHE A 35 1.00 -1.03 -3.76
CA PHE A 35 1.85 0.05 -4.25
C PHE A 35 3.01 0.33 -3.28
N ARG A 36 2.73 0.47 -1.98
CA ARG A 36 3.78 0.74 -0.98
C ARG A 36 4.79 -0.40 -0.85
N PHE A 37 4.36 -1.65 -1.06
CA PHE A 37 5.22 -2.82 -0.96
C PHE A 37 6.14 -2.97 -2.16
N ASN A 38 5.65 -2.68 -3.36
CA ASN A 38 6.37 -2.90 -4.62
C ASN A 38 7.23 -1.71 -5.07
N PHE A 39 6.94 -0.50 -4.61
CA PHE A 39 7.61 0.71 -5.08
C PHE A 39 8.39 1.39 -3.96
N GLY A 40 9.68 1.63 -4.19
CA GLY A 40 10.74 1.91 -3.21
C GLY A 40 10.46 2.89 -2.06
N THR A 41 11.27 3.93 -1.93
CA THR A 41 11.15 4.88 -0.80
C THR A 41 9.91 5.78 -0.97
N PRO A 42 9.40 6.40 0.11
CA PRO A 42 8.27 7.33 0.02
C PRO A 42 8.47 8.46 -1.01
N SER A 43 9.70 8.95 -1.17
CA SER A 43 10.04 9.96 -2.18
C SER A 43 9.90 9.43 -3.61
N GLN A 44 10.30 8.16 -3.85
CA GLN A 44 10.12 7.51 -5.15
C GLN A 44 8.65 7.22 -5.43
N GLN A 45 7.90 6.77 -4.42
CA GLN A 45 6.45 6.58 -4.52
C GLN A 45 5.76 7.88 -4.92
N LEU A 46 6.08 9.00 -4.25
CA LEU A 46 5.51 10.30 -4.58
C LEU A 46 5.87 10.73 -6.01
N LYS A 47 7.11 10.51 -6.44
CA LYS A 47 7.53 10.79 -7.82
C LYS A 47 6.70 9.99 -8.83
N ILE A 48 6.52 8.69 -8.61
CA ILE A 48 5.71 7.82 -9.48
C ILE A 48 4.26 8.30 -9.53
N LEU A 49 3.66 8.65 -8.39
CA LEU A 49 2.29 9.15 -8.33
C LEU A 49 2.13 10.46 -9.11
N ARG A 50 3.11 11.36 -9.02
CA ARG A 50 3.11 12.62 -9.81
C ARG A 50 3.19 12.35 -11.31
N GLU A 51 4.11 11.47 -11.71
CA GLU A 51 4.24 11.03 -13.11
C GLU A 51 2.94 10.43 -13.65
N TRP A 52 2.26 9.58 -12.89
CA TRP A 52 0.97 8.98 -13.30
C TRP A 52 -0.18 9.99 -13.37
N CYS A 53 -0.16 11.01 -12.52
CA CYS A 53 -1.13 12.11 -12.56
C CYS A 53 -0.82 13.15 -13.63
N GLY A 54 0.37 13.11 -14.26
CA GLY A 54 0.82 14.11 -15.23
C GLY A 54 1.11 15.48 -14.61
N ILE A 55 1.55 15.51 -13.34
CA ILE A 55 1.87 16.73 -12.57
C ILE A 55 3.38 16.84 -12.34
#